data_AF-A0A2T5AZK6-F1
#
_entry.id   AF-A0A2T5AZK6-F1
#
_cell.length_a   1.000
_cell.length_b   1.000
_cell.length_c   1.000
_cell.angle_alpha   90.00
_cell.angle_beta   90.00
_cell.angle_gamma   90.00
#
_symmetry.space_group_name_H-M   'P 1'
#
loop_
_entity.id
_entity.type
_entity.pdbx_description
1 polymer ?
#
loop_
_entity_poly.entity_id
_entity_poly.type
_entity_poly.pdbx_seq_one_letter_code
_entity_poly.pdbx_strand_id
1 'polypeptide(L)'
;MTFDIGDGVDSAVNYILDNFAPLLDFIAAAIGTVTSGIQNALSALPMTLGVAIFVLLSLWRVGFGFAVFAGLSLWLVGHMGLWSAMMETLSLVLASTLIAMILGLPLGVAMARSNRVATIVRPVLDLMQTMPAFVYLIPAAMFFGLGAVPGTIATVIFSMPPVVRLTNLGIRQVHVEFIEAGNAFGCTAS
;
A
#
# COMPACT_ATOMS: atom_id res chain seq x y z
N MET A 1 -9.92 9.62 39.51
CA MET A 1 -10.45 8.43 38.82
C MET A 1 -9.54 8.18 37.63
N THR A 2 -8.58 7.27 37.77
CA THR A 2 -7.75 6.83 36.64
C THR A 2 -8.59 5.88 35.80
N PHE A 3 -9.06 6.33 34.65
CA PHE A 3 -9.68 5.45 33.66
C PHE A 3 -8.56 4.59 33.06
N ASP A 4 -8.49 3.33 33.48
CA ASP A 4 -7.51 2.39 32.94
C ASP A 4 -8.03 1.79 31.63
N ILE A 5 -7.63 2.43 30.53
CA ILE A 5 -7.95 1.97 29.16
C ILE A 5 -6.98 0.85 28.75
N GLY A 6 -5.82 0.74 29.40
CA GLY A 6 -4.76 -0.21 29.04
C GLY A 6 -5.22 -1.66 29.19
N ASP A 7 -5.73 -2.01 30.37
CA ASP A 7 -6.22 -3.36 30.67
C ASP A 7 -7.32 -3.83 29.70
N GLY A 8 -8.19 -2.91 29.29
CA GLY A 8 -9.26 -3.19 28.33
C GLY A 8 -8.73 -3.45 26.91
N VAL A 9 -7.72 -2.69 26.48
CA VAL A 9 -7.06 -2.88 25.19
C VAL A 9 -6.26 -4.18 25.19
N ASP A 10 -5.51 -4.47 26.25
CA ASP A 10 -4.71 -5.69 26.37
C ASP A 10 -5.60 -6.94 26.36
N SER A 11 -6.72 -6.91 27.08
CA SER A 11 -7.72 -7.98 27.05
C SER A 11 -8.29 -8.21 25.64
N ALA A 12 -8.56 -7.13 24.90
CA ALA A 12 -9.04 -7.23 23.53
C ALA A 12 -7.98 -7.79 22.56
N VAL A 13 -6.71 -7.37 22.70
CA VAL A 13 -5.59 -7.88 21.90
C VAL A 13 -5.40 -9.38 22.14
N ASN A 14 -5.38 -9.81 23.40
CA ASN A 14 -5.25 -11.22 23.76
C ASN A 14 -6.43 -12.05 23.24
N TYR A 15 -7.66 -11.52 23.35
CA TYR A 15 -8.84 -12.17 22.78
C TYR A 15 -8.71 -12.39 21.27
N ILE A 16 -8.17 -11.40 20.55
CA ILE A 16 -7.94 -11.52 19.10
C ILE A 16 -6.88 -12.60 18.81
N LEU A 17 -5.76 -12.61 19.55
CA LEU A 17 -4.72 -13.62 19.39
C LEU A 17 -5.24 -15.04 19.63
N ASP A 18 -6.06 -15.23 20.66
CA ASP A 18 -6.53 -16.56 21.06
C ASP A 18 -7.63 -17.11 20.13
N ASN A 19 -8.45 -16.24 19.53
CA ASN A 19 -9.63 -16.67 18.77
C ASN A 19 -9.50 -16.48 17.26
N PHE A 20 -8.64 -15.57 16.80
CA PHE A 20 -8.51 -15.23 15.38
C PHE A 20 -7.15 -15.63 14.78
N ALA A 21 -6.32 -16.40 15.49
CA ALA A 21 -5.04 -16.88 14.98
C ALA A 21 -5.11 -17.47 13.55
N PRO A 22 -6.07 -18.37 13.20
CA PRO A 22 -6.15 -18.90 11.84
C PRO A 22 -6.39 -17.84 10.76
N LEU A 23 -7.17 -16.79 11.09
CA LEU A 23 -7.42 -15.68 10.19
C LEU A 23 -6.18 -14.78 10.05
N LEU A 24 -5.50 -14.49 11.17
CA LEU A 24 -4.27 -13.70 11.17
C LEU A 24 -3.17 -14.41 10.38
N ASP A 25 -3.00 -15.72 10.57
CA ASP A 25 -2.05 -16.53 9.83
C ASP A 25 -2.35 -16.55 8.33
N PHE A 26 -3.64 -16.64 7.95
CA PHE A 26 -4.04 -16.56 6.55
C PHE A 26 -3.69 -15.19 5.94
N ILE A 27 -3.97 -14.09 6.65
CA ILE A 27 -3.62 -12.74 6.18
C ILE A 27 -2.10 -12.59 6.07
N ALA A 28 -1.35 -13.07 7.06
CA ALA A 28 0.11 -13.05 7.05
C ALA A 28 0.67 -13.82 5.86
N ALA A 29 0.14 -15.03 5.62
CA ALA A 29 0.55 -15.86 4.50
C ALA A 29 0.20 -15.22 3.15
N ALA A 30 -0.97 -14.59 3.01
CA ALA A 30 -1.36 -13.89 1.79
C ALA A 30 -0.42 -12.70 1.50
N ILE A 31 -0.19 -11.84 2.49
CA ILE A 31 0.73 -10.69 2.37
C ILE A 31 2.16 -11.16 2.12
N GLY A 32 2.60 -12.18 2.85
CA GLY A 32 3.92 -12.79 2.72
C GLY A 32 4.13 -13.39 1.32
N THR A 33 3.13 -14.07 0.76
CA THR A 33 3.19 -14.65 -0.59
C THR A 33 3.38 -13.56 -1.64
N VAL A 34 2.62 -12.46 -1.56
CA VAL A 34 2.75 -11.33 -2.48
C VAL A 34 4.13 -10.67 -2.34
N THR A 35 4.53 -10.37 -1.10
CA THR A 35 5.78 -9.65 -0.82
C THR A 35 7.00 -10.47 -1.22
N SER A 36 7.08 -11.73 -0.78
CA SER A 36 8.18 -12.64 -1.11
C SER A 36 8.17 -13.01 -2.59
N GLY A 37 7.00 -13.14 -3.22
CA GLY A 37 6.90 -13.37 -4.67
C GLY A 37 7.54 -12.25 -5.47
N ILE A 38 7.23 -11.00 -5.13
CA ILE A 38 7.85 -9.82 -5.76
C ILE A 38 9.34 -9.74 -5.44
N GLN A 39 9.73 -9.97 -4.19
CA GLN A 39 11.13 -9.95 -3.77
C GLN A 39 11.96 -11.00 -4.51
N ASN A 40 11.44 -12.22 -4.67
CA ASN A 40 12.12 -13.28 -5.40
C ASN A 40 12.26 -12.94 -6.88
N ALA A 41 11.22 -12.36 -7.50
CA ALA A 41 11.27 -11.92 -8.88
C ALA A 41 12.30 -10.80 -9.11
N LEU A 42 12.38 -9.83 -8.19
CA LEU A 42 13.34 -8.73 -8.27
C LEU A 42 14.77 -9.16 -7.95
N SER A 43 14.96 -10.00 -6.94
CA SER A 43 16.29 -10.47 -6.51
C SER A 43 16.87 -11.54 -7.43
N ALA A 44 16.06 -12.23 -8.23
CA ALA A 44 16.52 -13.11 -9.30
C ALA A 44 17.29 -12.37 -10.41
N LEU A 45 17.12 -11.05 -10.53
CA LEU A 45 17.83 -10.24 -11.52
C LEU A 45 19.23 -9.87 -10.99
N PRO A 46 20.31 -10.26 -11.68
CA PRO A 46 21.65 -9.77 -11.37
C PRO A 46 21.69 -8.24 -11.48
N MET A 47 22.52 -7.60 -10.65
CA MET A 47 22.62 -6.14 -10.58
C MET A 47 22.77 -5.49 -11.96
N THR A 48 23.68 -5.99 -12.79
CA THR A 48 23.96 -5.44 -14.12
C THR A 48 22.72 -5.48 -15.03
N LEU A 49 21.98 -6.58 -15.00
CA LEU A 49 20.75 -6.75 -15.77
C LEU A 49 19.63 -5.84 -15.24
N GLY A 50 19.47 -5.77 -13.91
CA GLY A 50 18.49 -4.89 -13.29
C GLY A 50 18.71 -3.42 -13.64
N VAL A 51 19.96 -2.93 -13.53
CA VAL A 51 20.34 -1.57 -13.94
C VAL A 51 19.99 -1.34 -15.41
N ALA A 52 20.36 -2.27 -16.30
CA ALA A 52 20.05 -2.15 -17.73
C ALA A 52 18.54 -2.05 -17.98
N ILE A 53 17.73 -2.87 -17.32
CA ILE A 53 16.26 -2.82 -17.42
C ILE A 53 15.73 -1.46 -16.97
N PHE A 54 16.12 -0.97 -15.79
CA PHE A 54 15.65 0.33 -15.29
C PHE A 54 16.09 1.50 -16.18
N VAL A 55 17.29 1.45 -16.76
CA VAL A 55 17.77 2.46 -17.71
C VAL A 55 16.95 2.42 -19.00
N LEU A 56 16.70 1.24 -19.56
CA LEU A 56 15.89 1.09 -20.78
C LEU A 56 14.45 1.56 -20.57
N LEU A 57 13.84 1.23 -19.44
CA LEU A 57 12.51 1.72 -19.07
C LEU A 57 12.49 3.25 -18.91
N SER A 58 13.55 3.81 -18.30
CA SER A 58 13.72 5.25 -18.14
C SER A 58 13.86 5.97 -19.48
N LEU A 59 14.63 5.40 -20.42
CA LEU A 59 14.78 5.93 -21.78
C LEU A 59 13.46 5.91 -22.54
N TRP A 60 12.70 4.81 -22.41
CA TRP A 60 11.44 4.64 -23.13
C TRP A 60 10.33 5.55 -22.60
N ARG A 61 10.19 5.68 -21.27
CA ARG A 61 9.02 6.36 -20.68
C ARG A 61 9.24 7.83 -20.32
N VAL A 62 10.47 8.22 -19.99
CA VAL A 62 10.77 9.57 -19.46
C VAL A 62 11.71 10.34 -20.39
N GLY A 63 12.88 9.78 -20.69
CA GLY A 63 13.85 10.38 -21.61
C GLY A 63 15.31 10.21 -21.18
N PHE A 64 16.21 10.70 -22.02
CA PHE A 64 17.65 10.46 -21.90
C PHE A 64 18.26 10.99 -20.59
N GLY A 65 17.94 12.22 -20.20
CA GLY A 65 18.51 12.82 -18.98
C GLY A 65 18.17 12.02 -17.72
N PHE A 66 16.92 11.58 -17.58
CA PHE A 66 16.48 10.76 -16.45
C PHE A 66 17.13 9.36 -16.48
N ALA A 67 17.29 8.76 -17.66
CA ALA A 67 17.93 7.45 -17.78
C ALA A 67 19.41 7.46 -17.35
N VAL A 68 20.15 8.51 -17.71
CA VAL A 68 21.55 8.68 -17.25
C VAL A 68 21.59 8.84 -15.73
N PHE A 69 20.72 9.70 -15.18
CA PHE A 69 20.62 9.90 -13.73
C PHE A 69 20.28 8.60 -12.98
N ALA A 70 19.26 7.86 -13.44
CA ALA A 70 18.84 6.59 -12.85
C ALA A 70 19.95 5.54 -12.96
N GLY A 71 20.59 5.43 -14.13
CA GLY A 71 21.70 4.51 -14.35
C GLY A 71 22.88 4.76 -13.41
N LEU A 72 23.34 6.01 -13.30
CA LEU A 72 24.42 6.40 -12.41
C LEU A 72 24.07 6.15 -10.93
N SER A 73 22.84 6.49 -10.53
CA SER A 73 22.37 6.29 -9.15
C SER A 73 22.31 4.80 -8.78
N LEU A 74 21.72 3.97 -9.64
CA LEU A 74 21.61 2.53 -9.38
C LEU A 74 22.98 1.83 -9.46
N TRP A 75 23.85 2.28 -10.34
CA TRP A 75 25.24 1.82 -10.41
C TRP A 75 25.99 2.12 -9.10
N LEU A 76 25.84 3.34 -8.56
CA LEU A 76 26.42 3.71 -7.26
C LEU A 76 25.87 2.84 -6.12
N VAL A 77 24.55 2.67 -6.03
CA VAL A 77 23.91 1.83 -4.99
C VAL A 77 24.45 0.40 -5.00
N GLY A 78 24.59 -0.18 -6.20
CA GLY A 78 25.13 -1.52 -6.32
C GLY A 78 26.62 -1.60 -5.96
N HIS A 79 27.43 -0.58 -6.30
CA HIS A 79 28.83 -0.52 -5.86
C HIS A 79 29.01 -0.30 -4.35
N MET A 80 28.01 0.28 -3.67
CA MET A 80 27.98 0.34 -2.20
C MET A 80 27.57 -1.00 -1.54
N GLY A 81 27.28 -2.04 -2.33
CA GLY A 81 26.81 -3.32 -1.81
C GLY A 81 25.36 -3.30 -1.32
N LEU A 82 24.60 -2.24 -1.63
CA LEU A 82 23.23 -2.04 -1.14
C LEU A 82 22.16 -2.56 -2.10
N TRP A 83 22.55 -3.27 -3.18
CA TRP A 83 21.61 -3.77 -4.19
C TRP A 83 20.51 -4.68 -3.60
N SER A 84 20.89 -5.65 -2.76
CA SER A 84 19.91 -6.58 -2.16
C SER A 84 18.93 -5.87 -1.24
N ALA A 85 19.42 -4.97 -0.39
CA ALA A 85 18.59 -4.18 0.52
C ALA A 85 17.65 -3.23 -0.25
N MET A 86 18.12 -2.66 -1.36
CA MET A 86 17.30 -1.85 -2.25
C MET A 86 16.17 -2.69 -2.88
N MET A 87 16.45 -3.91 -3.34
CA MET A 87 15.43 -4.79 -3.92
C MET A 87 14.39 -5.26 -2.89
N GLU A 88 14.81 -5.49 -1.64
CA GLU A 88 13.90 -5.78 -0.53
C GLU A 88 13.01 -4.58 -0.19
N THR A 89 13.58 -3.36 -0.17
CA THR A 89 12.78 -2.15 0.04
C THR A 89 11.80 -1.94 -1.12
N LEU A 90 12.26 -2.14 -2.36
CA LEU A 90 11.43 -2.00 -3.55
C LEU A 90 10.30 -3.04 -3.58
N SER A 91 10.56 -4.28 -3.17
CA SER A 91 9.52 -5.31 -3.11
C SER A 91 8.44 -4.98 -2.09
N LEU A 92 8.83 -4.49 -0.90
CA LEU A 92 7.89 -4.02 0.12
C LEU A 92 7.02 -2.88 -0.42
N VAL A 93 7.63 -1.86 -1.02
CA VAL A 93 6.90 -0.71 -1.58
C VAL A 93 5.94 -1.14 -2.68
N LEU A 94 6.37 -2.00 -3.61
CA LEU A 94 5.52 -2.49 -4.69
C LEU A 94 4.37 -3.36 -4.16
N ALA A 95 4.65 -4.29 -3.25
CA ALA A 95 3.64 -5.15 -2.63
C ALA A 95 2.59 -4.31 -1.89
N SER A 96 3.02 -3.40 -1.02
CA SER A 96 2.12 -2.51 -0.29
C SER A 96 1.31 -1.63 -1.22
N THR A 97 1.92 -1.08 -2.28
CA THR A 97 1.21 -0.24 -3.25
C THR A 97 0.14 -1.04 -3.98
N LEU A 98 0.44 -2.27 -4.42
CA LEU A 98 -0.53 -3.14 -5.09
C LEU A 98 -1.70 -3.47 -4.16
N ILE A 99 -1.42 -3.86 -2.91
CA ILE A 99 -2.46 -4.17 -1.92
C ILE A 99 -3.30 -2.91 -1.62
N ALA A 100 -2.66 -1.76 -1.41
CA ALA A 100 -3.35 -0.49 -1.16
C ALA A 100 -4.22 -0.05 -2.35
N MET A 101 -3.80 -0.33 -3.59
CA MET A 101 -4.59 -0.06 -4.78
C MET A 101 -5.79 -1.01 -4.90
N ILE A 102 -5.59 -2.32 -4.68
CA ILE A 102 -6.65 -3.33 -4.72
C ILE A 102 -7.75 -3.03 -3.70
N LEU A 103 -7.38 -2.59 -2.51
CA LEU A 103 -8.35 -2.27 -1.44
C LEU A 103 -8.86 -0.82 -1.53
N GLY A 104 -7.99 0.12 -1.86
CA GLY A 104 -8.26 1.55 -1.84
C GLY A 104 -9.09 2.04 -3.02
N LEU A 105 -8.91 1.46 -4.22
CA LEU A 105 -9.70 1.84 -5.39
C LEU A 105 -11.20 1.50 -5.21
N PRO A 106 -11.61 0.27 -4.84
CA PRO A 106 -13.02 -0.04 -4.59
C PRO A 106 -13.62 0.81 -3.49
N LEU A 107 -12.88 1.04 -2.39
CA LEU A 107 -13.33 1.89 -1.29
C LEU A 107 -13.51 3.35 -1.74
N GLY A 108 -12.58 3.87 -2.55
CA GLY A 108 -12.67 5.21 -3.15
C GLY A 108 -13.87 5.36 -4.08
N VAL A 109 -14.15 4.34 -4.91
CA VAL A 109 -15.34 4.28 -5.78
C VAL A 109 -16.61 4.24 -4.92
N ALA A 110 -16.65 3.45 -3.85
CA ALA A 110 -17.79 3.37 -2.93
C ALA A 110 -18.06 4.72 -2.23
N MET A 111 -16.99 5.43 -1.79
CA MET A 111 -17.10 6.78 -1.25
C MET A 111 -17.59 7.80 -2.29
N ALA A 112 -17.18 7.65 -3.56
CA ALA A 112 -17.65 8.51 -4.64
C ALA A 112 -19.16 8.36 -4.87
N ARG A 113 -19.65 7.12 -4.86
CA ARG A 113 -21.07 6.79 -5.08
C ARG A 113 -21.98 7.14 -3.91
N SER A 114 -21.48 7.19 -2.68
CA SER A 114 -22.31 7.43 -1.49
C SER A 114 -21.71 8.43 -0.51
N ASN A 115 -22.44 9.53 -0.29
CA ASN A 115 -22.09 10.51 0.75
C ASN A 115 -22.06 9.88 2.16
N ARG A 116 -22.91 8.88 2.44
CA ARG A 116 -22.91 8.18 3.73
C ARG A 116 -21.62 7.40 3.95
N VAL A 117 -21.20 6.63 2.94
CA VAL A 117 -19.93 5.89 2.98
C VAL A 117 -18.77 6.87 3.15
N ALA A 118 -18.78 7.98 2.40
CA ALA A 118 -17.75 9.01 2.54
C ALA A 118 -17.67 9.58 3.97
N THR A 119 -18.79 9.88 4.61
CA THR A 119 -18.80 10.41 5.99
C THR A 119 -18.29 9.39 7.01
N ILE A 120 -18.60 8.10 6.85
CA ILE A 120 -18.17 7.03 7.77
C ILE A 120 -16.68 6.69 7.61
N VAL A 121 -16.20 6.64 6.37
CA VAL A 121 -14.83 6.20 6.06
C VAL A 121 -13.80 7.31 6.34
N ARG A 122 -14.17 8.59 6.18
CA ARG A 122 -13.26 9.73 6.41
C ARG A 122 -12.51 9.69 7.75
N PRO A 123 -13.17 9.53 8.91
CA PRO A 123 -12.49 9.44 10.20
C PRO A 123 -11.46 8.30 10.28
N VAL A 124 -11.76 7.16 9.64
CA VAL A 124 -10.83 6.01 9.60
C VAL A 124 -9.59 6.40 8.79
N LEU A 125 -9.77 7.03 7.62
CA LEU A 125 -8.65 7.52 6.82
C LEU A 125 -7.86 8.62 7.52
N ASP A 126 -8.52 9.50 8.29
CA ASP A 126 -7.87 10.52 9.11
C ASP A 126 -7.01 9.85 10.20
N LEU A 127 -7.53 8.82 10.86
CA LEU A 127 -6.79 8.03 11.84
C LEU A 127 -5.53 7.43 11.21
N MET A 128 -5.69 6.73 10.09
CA MET A 128 -4.62 6.05 9.34
C MET A 128 -3.47 6.99 8.93
N GLN A 129 -3.76 8.27 8.65
CA GLN A 129 -2.74 9.25 8.24
C GLN A 129 -2.11 10.01 9.41
N THR A 130 -2.80 10.13 10.54
CA THR A 130 -2.38 11.00 11.64
C THR A 130 -1.64 10.27 12.75
N MET A 131 -1.84 8.96 12.94
CA MET A 131 -1.06 8.24 13.94
C MET A 131 0.37 7.94 13.42
N PRO A 132 1.38 8.05 14.29
CA PRO A 132 2.74 7.65 13.95
C PRO A 132 2.84 6.18 13.54
N ALA A 133 3.72 5.88 12.58
CA ALA A 133 3.91 4.51 12.07
C ALA A 133 4.18 3.47 13.19
N PHE A 134 4.92 3.86 14.23
CA PHE A 134 5.24 3.00 15.37
C PHE A 134 4.01 2.50 16.13
N VAL A 135 2.92 3.28 16.15
CA VAL A 135 1.65 2.89 16.80
C VAL A 135 1.03 1.68 16.09
N TYR A 136 1.20 1.57 14.77
CA TYR A 136 0.72 0.43 13.99
C TYR A 136 1.68 -0.75 14.01
N LEU A 137 2.98 -0.48 14.05
CA LEU A 137 4.02 -1.51 13.98
C LEU A 137 4.04 -2.41 15.22
N ILE A 138 3.79 -1.88 16.42
CA ILE A 138 3.76 -2.68 17.66
C ILE A 138 2.70 -3.79 17.59
N PRO A 139 1.40 -3.48 17.40
CA PRO A 139 0.38 -4.53 17.29
C PRO A 139 0.59 -5.41 16.06
N ALA A 140 1.03 -4.86 14.92
CA ALA A 140 1.33 -5.68 13.74
C ALA A 140 2.45 -6.70 14.00
N ALA A 141 3.49 -6.32 14.75
CA ALA A 141 4.54 -7.25 15.14
C ALA A 141 4.05 -8.31 16.15
N MET A 142 3.13 -7.94 17.04
CA MET A 142 2.50 -8.89 17.97
C MET A 142 1.62 -9.91 17.23
N PHE A 143 0.81 -9.47 16.26
CA PHE A 143 -0.10 -10.34 15.52
C PHE A 143 0.59 -11.19 14.44
N PHE A 144 1.62 -10.65 13.79
CA PHE A 144 2.20 -11.24 12.57
C PHE A 144 3.70 -11.57 12.69
N GLY A 145 4.29 -11.40 13.88
CA GLY A 145 5.71 -11.63 14.13
C GLY A 145 6.60 -10.52 13.57
N LEU A 146 7.91 -10.77 13.52
CA LEU A 146 8.88 -9.86 12.93
C LEU A 146 9.14 -10.19 11.47
N GLY A 147 9.41 -9.17 10.65
CA GLY A 147 9.85 -9.34 9.26
C GLY A 147 9.14 -8.39 8.28
N ALA A 148 9.07 -8.83 7.03
CA ALA A 148 8.51 -8.04 5.93
C ALA A 148 7.00 -7.75 6.09
N VAL A 149 6.23 -8.70 6.62
CA VAL A 149 4.75 -8.60 6.70
C VAL A 149 4.26 -7.39 7.54
N PRO A 150 4.72 -7.17 8.79
CA PRO A 150 4.36 -5.97 9.54
C PRO A 150 4.73 -4.66 8.83
N GLY A 151 5.91 -4.62 8.18
CA GLY A 151 6.35 -3.47 7.39
C GLY A 151 5.43 -3.19 6.20
N THR A 152 5.01 -4.25 5.49
CA THR A 152 4.04 -4.16 4.40
C THR A 152 2.69 -3.64 4.91
N ILE A 153 2.21 -4.14 6.06
CA ILE A 153 0.93 -3.71 6.66
C ILE A 153 0.97 -2.23 7.04
N ALA A 154 2.00 -1.79 7.75
CA ALA A 154 2.14 -0.38 8.14
C ALA A 154 2.18 0.53 6.90
N THR A 155 2.89 0.12 5.86
CA THR A 155 2.98 0.86 4.59
C THR A 155 1.64 0.87 3.85
N VAL A 156 0.85 -0.22 3.87
CA VAL A 156 -0.52 -0.24 3.32
C VAL A 156 -1.42 0.72 4.08
N ILE A 157 -1.38 0.71 5.41
CA ILE A 157 -2.19 1.61 6.25
C ILE A 157 -1.86 3.07 5.91
N PHE A 158 -0.59 3.40 5.74
CA PHE A 158 -0.19 4.78 5.45
C PHE A 158 -0.49 5.22 4.00
N SER A 159 -0.43 4.29 3.05
CA SER A 159 -0.61 4.59 1.61
C SER A 159 -2.06 4.48 1.12
N MET A 160 -2.93 3.75 1.82
CA MET A 160 -4.33 3.60 1.42
C MET A 160 -5.13 4.93 1.44
N PRO A 161 -4.98 5.83 2.43
CA PRO A 161 -5.76 7.07 2.48
C PRO A 161 -5.63 7.99 1.26
N PRO A 162 -4.44 8.31 0.71
CA PRO A 162 -4.36 9.11 -0.51
C PRO A 162 -4.99 8.39 -1.71
N VAL A 163 -4.83 7.07 -1.85
CA VAL A 163 -5.48 6.29 -2.93
C VAL A 163 -6.99 6.45 -2.87
N VAL A 164 -7.59 6.23 -1.69
CA VAL A 164 -9.04 6.31 -1.49
C VAL A 164 -9.55 7.74 -1.72
N ARG A 165 -8.89 8.74 -1.14
CA ARG A 165 -9.30 10.14 -1.24
C ARG A 165 -9.22 10.68 -2.65
N LEU A 166 -8.11 10.44 -3.34
CA LEU A 166 -7.90 10.92 -4.70
C LEU A 166 -8.83 10.21 -5.69
N THR A 167 -9.12 8.93 -5.47
CA THR A 167 -10.13 8.20 -6.26
C THR A 167 -11.52 8.79 -6.06
N ASN A 168 -11.94 8.99 -4.81
CA ASN A 168 -13.22 9.63 -4.50
C ASN A 168 -13.33 11.04 -5.09
N LEU A 169 -12.27 11.84 -4.98
CA LEU A 169 -12.21 13.19 -5.53
C LEU A 169 -12.28 13.18 -7.06
N GLY A 170 -11.45 12.37 -7.71
CA GLY A 170 -11.37 12.29 -9.16
C GLY A 170 -12.71 11.89 -9.80
N ILE A 171 -13.44 10.94 -9.21
CA ILE A 171 -14.76 10.53 -9.69
C ILE A 171 -15.80 11.64 -9.49
N ARG A 172 -15.77 12.33 -8.35
CA ARG A 172 -16.73 13.41 -8.05
C ARG A 172 -16.47 14.71 -8.82
N GLN A 173 -15.25 14.92 -9.30
CA GLN A 173 -14.87 16.12 -10.06
C GLN A 173 -15.13 15.99 -11.56
N VAL A 174 -15.69 14.87 -12.03
CA VAL A 174 -16.11 14.73 -13.43
C VAL A 174 -17.22 15.74 -13.74
N HIS A 175 -17.06 16.48 -14.84
CA HIS A 175 -18.05 17.47 -15.30
C HIS A 175 -19.42 16.84 -15.52
N VAL A 176 -20.48 17.54 -15.10
CA VAL A 176 -21.86 17.05 -15.13
C VAL A 176 -22.32 16.76 -16.56
N GLU A 177 -21.83 17.52 -17.55
CA GLU A 177 -22.16 17.34 -18.96
C GLU A 177 -21.76 15.95 -19.47
N PHE A 178 -20.64 15.40 -18.99
CA PHE A 178 -20.23 14.03 -19.35
C PHE A 178 -21.11 12.96 -18.68
N ILE A 179 -21.62 13.25 -17.48
CA ILE A 179 -22.53 12.35 -16.76
C ILE A 179 -23.90 12.33 -17.46
N GLU A 180 -24.42 13.50 -17.85
CA GLU A 180 -25.68 13.63 -18.60
C GLU A 180 -25.59 12.97 -19.97
N ALA A 181 -24.48 13.15 -20.69
CA ALA A 181 -24.23 12.44 -21.95
C ALA A 181 -24.23 10.92 -21.75
N GLY A 182 -23.52 10.41 -20.75
CA GLY A 182 -23.51 8.96 -20.44
C GLY A 182 -24.91 8.41 -20.14
N ASN A 183 -25.71 9.14 -19.36
CA ASN A 183 -27.10 8.78 -19.08
C ASN A 183 -27.98 8.78 -20.33
N ALA A 184 -27.79 9.75 -21.24
CA ALA A 184 -28.51 9.82 -22.51
C ALA A 184 -28.16 8.67 -23.47
N PHE A 185 -26.92 8.17 -23.42
CA PHE A 185 -26.50 6.97 -24.17
C PHE A 185 -26.83 5.65 -23.46
N GLY A 186 -27.53 5.68 -22.32
CA GLY A 186 -27.97 4.49 -21.60
C GLY A 186 -26.89 3.80 -20.76
N CYS A 187 -25.82 4.50 -20.39
CA CYS A 187 -24.80 3.96 -19.48
C CYS A 187 -25.42 3.73 -18.09
N THR A 188 -25.28 2.51 -17.57
CA THR A 188 -25.71 2.17 -16.19
C THR A 188 -24.59 2.44 -15.19
N ALA A 189 -24.94 2.66 -13.93
CA ALA A 189 -23.99 2.89 -12.83
C ALA A 189 -23.33 1.60 -12.33
N SER A 190 -22.82 0.75 -13.24
CA SER A 190 -22.05 -0.45 -12.91
C SER A 190 -20.72 -0.07 -12.28
#